data_AF-A0A819S041-F1
#
_entry.id   AF-A0A819S041-F1
#
_cell.length_a   1.000
_cell.length_b   1.000
_cell.length_c   1.000
_cell.angle_alpha   90.00
_cell.angle_beta   90.00
_cell.angle_gamma   90.00
#
_symmetry.space_group_name_H-M   'P 1'
#
loop_
_entity.id
_entity.type
_entity.pdbx_description
1 polymer ?
#
loop_
_entity_poly.entity_id
_entity_poly.type
_entity_poly.pdbx_seq_one_letter_code
_entity_poly.pdbx_strand_id
1 'polypeptide(L)'
;MHQLLFFFLILGCWGDLKVLVNEKGEYQISIDNNPWLRSSRTALYVDNIWYSTDDNSLPLINISSTQGEDPILGGWNETQLNYDLTRNGTHTKIIGRIRQWHLFSAITFHLETGDREMINTIPLDMNHVRTVFPSFDIEQIDSYDQRSFFTYEGEMAGDDQKHAGHWNRSAEVINAGMIAGPVVLFNQTQRGGKDVLVLSPFSRFMATSFSQTNSTLEYGVVGSMTSIPANYNHSMIVFYSSKGIRETIREWGQTMQKAYNRTNEHRLNDLTINYLGYYTDNGGYYYYHSEIGVDYERT
;
A
#
# COMPACT_ATOMS: atom_id res chain seq x y z
N MET A 1 17.06 50.39 -9.88
CA MET A 1 16.67 49.74 -8.61
C MET A 1 16.30 48.30 -8.96
N HIS A 2 16.85 47.34 -8.22
CA HIS A 2 17.12 45.96 -8.64
C HIS A 2 15.93 45.14 -9.17
N GLN A 3 16.10 44.52 -10.35
CA GLN A 3 15.37 43.31 -10.73
C GLN A 3 16.12 42.12 -10.13
N LEU A 4 15.45 41.38 -9.23
CA LEU A 4 15.94 40.07 -8.76
C LEU A 4 15.64 39.04 -9.85
N LEU A 5 16.69 38.53 -10.49
CA LEU A 5 16.63 37.36 -11.37
C LEU A 5 16.80 36.13 -10.49
N PHE A 6 15.74 35.34 -10.27
CA PHE A 6 15.87 34.04 -9.61
C PHE A 6 16.39 33.01 -10.61
N PHE A 7 17.67 32.65 -10.46
CA PHE A 7 18.26 31.48 -11.10
C PHE A 7 17.84 30.24 -10.31
N PHE A 8 16.93 29.43 -10.84
CA PHE A 8 16.75 28.06 -10.35
C PHE A 8 17.71 27.14 -11.11
N LEU A 9 18.75 26.71 -10.40
CA LEU A 9 19.63 25.63 -10.83
C LEU A 9 18.89 24.31 -10.52
N ILE A 10 18.15 23.74 -11.47
CA ILE A 10 17.57 22.39 -11.32
C ILE A 10 18.67 21.38 -11.69
N LEU A 11 19.40 20.93 -10.68
CA LEU A 11 20.25 19.75 -10.77
C LEU A 11 19.38 18.51 -10.56
N GLY A 12 19.35 17.62 -11.56
CA GLY A 12 18.85 16.24 -11.45
C GLY A 12 17.42 16.04 -11.95
N CYS A 13 17.29 15.49 -13.15
CA CYS A 13 16.03 14.93 -13.64
C CYS A 13 15.79 13.58 -12.93
N TRP A 14 15.23 13.64 -11.72
CA TRP A 14 14.56 12.51 -11.08
C TRP A 14 13.08 12.67 -11.37
N GLY A 15 12.41 11.58 -11.76
CA GLY A 15 10.97 11.64 -11.98
C GLY A 15 10.26 12.14 -10.73
N ASP A 16 9.40 13.14 -10.87
CA ASP A 16 8.88 13.91 -9.75
C ASP A 16 7.55 13.28 -9.29
N LEU A 17 7.63 12.37 -8.30
CA LEU A 17 6.46 11.79 -7.65
C LEU A 17 5.75 12.88 -6.84
N LYS A 18 4.51 13.20 -7.22
CA LYS A 18 3.69 14.23 -6.56
C LYS A 18 2.33 13.71 -6.17
N VAL A 19 1.80 14.26 -5.09
CA VAL A 19 0.37 14.19 -4.78
C VAL A 19 -0.25 15.58 -4.87
N LEU A 20 -1.37 15.67 -5.57
CA LEU A 20 -2.22 16.86 -5.59
C LEU A 20 -3.51 16.53 -4.85
N VAL A 21 -3.98 17.44 -4.01
CA VAL A 21 -5.24 17.31 -3.26
C VAL A 21 -6.11 18.51 -3.59
N ASN A 22 -7.37 18.27 -3.97
CA ASN A 22 -8.31 19.35 -4.28
C ASN A 22 -9.14 19.76 -3.05
N GLU A 23 -9.95 20.80 -3.19
CA GLU A 23 -10.78 21.35 -2.10
C GLU A 23 -11.82 20.36 -1.54
N LYS A 24 -12.15 19.31 -2.30
CA LYS A 24 -13.07 18.23 -1.88
C LYS A 24 -12.34 17.08 -1.18
N GLY A 25 -11.02 17.14 -1.07
CA GLY A 25 -10.19 16.08 -0.49
C GLY A 25 -9.93 14.92 -1.44
N GLU A 26 -10.30 15.01 -2.71
CA GLU A 26 -9.88 14.07 -3.74
C GLU A 26 -8.39 14.30 -4.02
N TYR A 27 -7.64 13.21 -4.21
CA TYR A 27 -6.21 13.26 -4.42
C TYR A 27 -5.76 12.48 -5.65
N GLN A 28 -4.70 12.96 -6.30
CA GLN A 28 -4.12 12.31 -7.47
C GLN A 28 -2.61 12.20 -7.28
N ILE A 29 -2.08 11.00 -7.50
CA ILE A 29 -0.65 10.75 -7.58
C ILE A 29 -0.22 10.86 -9.04
N SER A 30 0.83 11.63 -9.28
CA SER A 30 1.40 11.83 -10.61
C SER A 30 2.91 11.55 -10.60
N ILE A 31 3.43 11.08 -11.74
CA ILE A 31 4.86 10.97 -12.04
C ILE A 31 5.12 11.84 -13.26
N ASP A 32 6.05 12.80 -13.14
CA ASP A 32 6.35 13.77 -14.20
C ASP A 32 5.11 14.52 -14.71
N ASN A 33 4.24 14.88 -13.77
CA ASN A 33 2.92 15.50 -13.99
C ASN A 33 1.91 14.63 -14.75
N ASN A 34 2.26 13.39 -15.13
CA ASN A 34 1.29 12.44 -15.69
C ASN A 34 0.55 11.75 -14.54
N PRO A 35 -0.79 11.72 -14.54
CA PRO A 35 -1.56 11.02 -13.52
C PRO A 35 -1.27 9.51 -13.55
N TRP A 36 -1.10 8.93 -12.36
CA TRP A 36 -0.89 7.50 -12.17
C TRP A 36 -1.89 6.87 -11.24
N LEU A 37 -2.42 7.58 -10.25
CA LEU A 37 -3.49 7.06 -9.40
C LEU A 37 -4.43 8.19 -9.04
N ARG A 38 -5.74 7.93 -9.07
CA ARG A 38 -6.77 8.85 -8.60
C ARG A 38 -7.46 8.24 -7.40
N SER A 39 -7.70 9.07 -6.39
CA SER A 39 -8.40 8.69 -5.18
C SER A 39 -9.80 8.23 -5.49
N SER A 40 -10.26 7.23 -4.75
CA SER A 40 -11.68 6.90 -4.66
C SER A 40 -12.23 7.39 -3.32
N ARG A 41 -13.20 6.68 -2.75
CA ARG A 41 -13.85 7.02 -1.46
C ARG A 41 -12.94 6.89 -0.24
N THR A 42 -13.23 7.65 0.81
CA THR A 42 -12.78 7.37 2.18
C THR A 42 -13.96 6.84 2.98
N ALA A 43 -13.77 5.73 3.68
CA ALA A 43 -14.87 5.06 4.37
C ALA A 43 -14.47 4.33 5.65
N LEU A 44 -15.43 4.13 6.55
CA LEU A 44 -15.30 3.41 7.81
C LEU A 44 -16.54 2.55 8.04
N TYR A 45 -16.35 1.29 8.43
CA TYR A 45 -17.42 0.39 8.85
C TYR A 45 -17.46 0.31 10.38
N VAL A 46 -18.46 0.93 10.98
CA VAL A 46 -18.61 1.09 12.44
C VAL A 46 -20.07 0.98 12.82
N ASP A 47 -20.39 0.42 13.99
CA ASP A 47 -21.77 0.20 14.43
C ASP A 47 -22.60 -0.60 13.41
N ASN A 48 -21.93 -1.51 12.69
CA ASN A 48 -22.43 -2.34 11.60
C ASN A 48 -22.92 -1.59 10.35
N ILE A 49 -22.54 -0.33 10.18
CA ILE A 49 -22.90 0.49 9.02
C ILE A 49 -21.66 1.15 8.40
N TRP A 50 -21.75 1.41 7.10
CA TRP A 50 -20.73 2.15 6.37
C TRP A 50 -20.96 3.66 6.52
N TYR A 51 -19.89 4.36 6.87
CA TYR A 51 -19.77 5.80 6.79
C TYR A 51 -18.79 6.12 5.66
N SER A 52 -19.19 6.95 4.69
CA SER A 52 -18.41 7.19 3.47
C SER A 52 -18.45 8.66 3.05
N THR A 53 -17.42 9.07 2.31
CA THR A 53 -17.42 10.33 1.57
C THR A 53 -18.41 10.31 0.41
N ASP A 54 -18.76 9.14 -0.14
CA ASP A 54 -19.65 9.02 -1.30
C ASP A 54 -21.10 9.43 -1.01
N ASP A 55 -21.60 9.07 0.16
CA ASP A 55 -22.95 9.37 0.63
C ASP A 55 -22.99 10.53 1.64
N ASN A 56 -21.84 11.18 1.85
CA ASN A 56 -21.64 12.29 2.77
C ASN A 56 -21.98 11.96 4.24
N SER A 57 -22.00 10.68 4.62
CA SER A 57 -22.12 10.26 6.03
C SER A 57 -20.80 10.39 6.80
N LEU A 58 -19.67 10.50 6.08
CA LEU A 58 -18.36 10.89 6.61
C LEU A 58 -17.89 12.20 5.94
N PRO A 59 -18.48 13.36 6.28
CA PRO A 59 -18.18 14.64 5.64
C PRO A 59 -16.74 15.10 5.92
N LEU A 60 -16.08 15.62 4.89
CA LEU A 60 -14.83 16.37 5.02
C LEU A 60 -15.13 17.76 5.59
N ILE A 61 -14.52 18.09 6.72
CA ILE A 61 -14.72 19.37 7.42
C ILE A 61 -13.73 20.42 6.93
N ASN A 62 -12.45 20.06 6.83
CA ASN A 62 -11.42 20.94 6.32
C ASN A 62 -10.19 20.16 5.86
N ILE A 63 -9.34 20.88 5.12
CA ILE A 63 -8.02 20.44 4.69
C ILE A 63 -7.00 21.37 5.33
N SER A 64 -5.96 20.81 5.94
CA SER A 64 -4.83 21.58 6.46
C SER A 64 -3.52 21.01 5.95
N SER A 65 -2.48 21.84 5.98
CA SER A 65 -1.12 21.42 5.60
C SER A 65 -0.17 21.65 6.76
N THR A 66 0.80 20.76 6.89
CA THR A 66 1.89 20.87 7.86
C THR A 66 3.16 20.28 7.27
N GLN A 67 4.25 20.36 8.01
CA GLN A 67 5.53 19.75 7.67
C GLN A 67 6.10 19.12 8.94
N GLY A 68 6.96 18.11 8.77
CA GLY A 68 7.58 17.43 9.89
C GLY A 68 8.92 16.83 9.51
N GLU A 69 9.58 16.26 10.51
CA GLU A 69 10.87 15.58 10.37
C GLU A 69 10.89 14.30 11.22
N ASP A 70 11.43 13.24 10.64
CA ASP A 70 11.54 11.90 11.21
C ASP A 70 13.03 11.66 11.30
N PRO A 71 13.55 11.28 12.49
CA PRO A 71 14.98 11.16 12.70
C PRO A 71 15.68 10.22 11.71
N ILE A 72 14.93 9.28 11.12
CA ILE A 72 15.46 8.23 10.24
C ILE A 72 15.14 8.54 8.78
N LEU A 73 13.90 8.90 8.46
CA LEU A 73 13.39 9.07 7.11
C LEU A 73 13.52 10.50 6.56
N GLY A 74 13.79 11.49 7.43
CA GLY A 74 14.00 12.88 7.06
C GLY A 74 12.72 13.70 7.04
N GLY A 75 12.75 14.84 6.33
CA GLY A 75 11.62 15.78 6.24
C GLY A 75 10.49 15.32 5.32
N TRP A 76 9.27 15.80 5.60
CA TRP A 76 8.09 15.66 4.73
C TRP A 76 7.19 16.89 4.78
N ASN A 77 6.41 17.04 3.72
CA ASN A 77 5.20 17.86 3.71
C ASN A 77 4.00 16.95 3.94
N GLU A 78 3.00 17.39 4.71
CA GLU A 78 1.79 16.64 5.01
C GLU A 78 0.54 17.46 4.65
N THR A 79 -0.41 16.83 3.97
CA THR A 79 -1.79 17.30 3.86
C THR A 79 -2.69 16.45 4.76
N GLN A 80 -3.52 17.09 5.58
CA GLN A 80 -4.48 16.44 6.47
C GLN A 80 -5.90 16.67 5.96
N LEU A 81 -6.63 15.59 5.77
CA LEU A 81 -8.04 15.53 5.45
C LEU A 81 -8.78 15.23 6.75
N ASN A 82 -9.49 16.23 7.28
CA ASN A 82 -10.17 16.12 8.57
C ASN A 82 -11.66 15.83 8.35
N TYR A 83 -12.10 14.64 8.70
CA TYR A 83 -13.49 14.20 8.58
C TYR A 83 -14.19 14.18 9.94
N ASP A 84 -15.51 14.34 9.92
CA ASP A 84 -16.35 14.24 11.11
C ASP A 84 -17.23 13.00 11.06
N LEU A 85 -16.96 12.05 11.94
CA LEU A 85 -17.79 10.86 12.10
C LEU A 85 -18.84 11.12 13.20
N THR A 86 -20.11 11.22 12.81
CA THR A 86 -21.21 11.38 13.76
C THR A 86 -21.90 10.04 14.06
N ARG A 87 -21.77 9.56 15.30
CA ARG A 87 -22.41 8.33 15.80
C ARG A 87 -23.29 8.64 16.99
N ASN A 88 -24.60 8.36 16.89
CA ASN A 88 -25.58 8.62 17.97
C ASN A 88 -25.49 10.05 18.56
N GLY A 89 -25.33 11.05 17.69
CA GLY A 89 -25.19 12.47 18.08
C GLY A 89 -23.82 12.83 18.66
N THR A 90 -22.87 11.91 18.72
CA THR A 90 -21.50 12.20 19.12
C THR A 90 -20.58 12.34 17.90
N HIS A 91 -19.81 13.41 17.87
CA HIS A 91 -18.81 13.71 16.86
C HIS A 91 -17.45 13.08 17.24
N THR A 92 -16.79 12.43 16.28
CA THR A 92 -15.44 11.89 16.41
C THR A 92 -14.62 12.35 15.21
N LYS A 93 -13.47 12.97 15.46
CA LYS A 93 -12.58 13.43 14.39
C LYS A 93 -11.80 12.27 13.81
N ILE A 94 -11.89 12.09 12.49
CA ILE A 94 -11.08 11.13 11.73
C ILE A 94 -10.11 11.93 10.87
N ILE A 95 -8.85 11.49 10.78
CA ILE A 95 -7.82 12.23 10.04
C ILE A 95 -7.15 11.30 9.02
N GLY A 96 -7.32 11.60 7.74
CA GLY A 96 -6.49 11.06 6.67
C GLY A 96 -5.28 11.95 6.45
N ARG A 97 -4.06 11.43 6.54
CA ARG A 97 -2.82 12.19 6.34
C ARG A 97 -2.09 11.70 5.11
N ILE A 98 -1.66 12.60 4.26
CA ILE A 98 -0.86 12.30 3.06
C ILE A 98 0.48 13.00 3.22
N ARG A 99 1.55 12.22 3.41
CA ARG A 99 2.92 12.75 3.54
C ARG A 99 3.72 12.51 2.29
N GLN A 100 4.35 13.55 1.75
CA GLN A 100 5.32 13.46 0.67
C GLN A 100 6.73 13.69 1.24
N TRP A 101 7.58 12.68 1.10
CA TRP A 101 8.93 12.65 1.68
C TRP A 101 9.94 13.40 0.81
N HIS A 102 10.91 14.08 1.45
CA HIS A 102 11.89 14.91 0.74
C HIS A 102 13.14 14.11 0.29
N LEU A 103 13.54 13.09 1.04
CA LEU A 103 14.80 12.36 0.80
C LEU A 103 14.69 11.17 -0.14
N PHE A 104 13.48 10.68 -0.37
CA PHE A 104 13.21 9.56 -1.26
C PHE A 104 11.81 9.73 -1.88
N SER A 105 11.63 9.21 -3.08
CA SER A 105 10.39 9.37 -3.83
C SER A 105 9.31 8.44 -3.29
N ALA A 106 8.63 8.87 -2.24
CA ALA A 106 7.48 8.16 -1.70
C ALA A 106 6.43 9.10 -1.14
N ILE A 107 5.19 8.61 -1.17
CA ILE A 107 4.05 9.19 -0.48
C ILE A 107 3.56 8.15 0.54
N THR A 108 3.31 8.56 1.78
CA THR A 108 2.67 7.70 2.77
C THR A 108 1.32 8.25 3.17
N PHE A 109 0.33 7.37 3.20
CA PHE A 109 -1.04 7.65 3.62
C PHE A 109 -1.24 7.08 5.01
N HIS A 110 -1.80 7.87 5.94
CA HIS A 110 -2.07 7.44 7.31
C HIS A 110 -3.53 7.70 7.63
N LEU A 111 -4.20 6.76 8.30
CA LEU A 111 -5.55 6.98 8.83
C LEU A 111 -5.51 6.94 10.35
N GLU A 112 -6.10 7.95 10.97
CA GLU A 112 -6.25 8.08 12.43
C GLU A 112 -7.74 8.05 12.79
N THR A 113 -8.17 7.08 13.60
CA THR A 113 -9.59 6.77 13.86
C THR A 113 -10.20 7.58 15.02
N GLY A 114 -9.48 8.56 15.58
CA GLY A 114 -9.95 9.42 16.65
C GLY A 114 -9.95 8.77 18.04
N ASP A 115 -10.50 9.45 19.03
CA ASP A 115 -10.38 9.15 20.46
C ASP A 115 -11.36 8.09 21.00
N ARG A 116 -12.16 7.48 20.12
CA ARG A 116 -13.17 6.48 20.48
C ARG A 116 -12.91 5.15 19.83
N GLU A 117 -13.19 4.08 20.56
CA GLU A 117 -13.23 2.74 20.00
C GLU A 117 -14.31 2.65 18.92
N MET A 118 -14.01 1.93 17.85
CA MET A 118 -14.95 1.58 16.80
C MET A 118 -15.28 0.10 16.96
N ILE A 119 -16.53 -0.21 17.29
CA ILE A 119 -16.98 -1.57 17.58
C ILE A 119 -17.99 -1.99 16.52
N ASN A 120 -17.93 -3.26 16.13
CA ASN A 120 -18.91 -3.91 15.28
C ASN A 120 -19.27 -5.26 15.91
N THR A 121 -20.55 -5.59 15.92
CA THR A 121 -21.04 -6.91 16.35
C THR A 121 -21.07 -7.91 15.21
N ILE A 122 -21.06 -7.42 13.96
CA ILE A 122 -21.04 -8.22 12.74
C ILE A 122 -19.66 -8.02 12.09
N PRO A 123 -18.79 -9.05 12.05
CA PRO A 123 -17.55 -8.96 11.28
C PRO A 123 -17.87 -8.90 9.78
N LEU A 124 -17.03 -8.19 9.01
CA LEU A 124 -17.04 -8.31 7.56
C LEU A 124 -16.27 -9.58 7.15
N ASP A 125 -16.42 -9.96 5.89
CA ASP A 125 -15.57 -10.99 5.29
C ASP A 125 -14.08 -10.62 5.43
N MET A 126 -13.21 -11.62 5.63
CA MET A 126 -11.78 -11.40 5.81
C MET A 126 -11.09 -10.82 4.57
N ASN A 127 -11.73 -10.92 3.40
CA ASN A 127 -11.27 -10.38 2.12
C ASN A 127 -11.72 -8.93 1.89
N HIS A 128 -12.44 -8.33 2.83
CA HIS A 128 -12.74 -6.90 2.80
C HIS A 128 -11.90 -6.14 3.84
N VAL A 129 -11.82 -4.83 3.68
CA VAL A 129 -11.36 -3.92 4.73
C VAL A 129 -12.55 -3.20 5.36
N ARG A 130 -12.39 -2.75 6.61
CA ARG A 130 -13.39 -1.95 7.34
C ARG A 130 -13.01 -0.49 7.52
N THR A 131 -11.79 -0.14 7.15
CA THR A 131 -11.39 1.25 6.99
C THR A 131 -10.85 1.39 5.59
N VAL A 132 -11.14 2.50 4.93
CA VAL A 132 -10.73 2.74 3.54
C VAL A 132 -10.03 4.09 3.52
N PHE A 133 -8.70 4.06 3.63
CA PHE A 133 -7.83 5.20 3.34
C PHE A 133 -6.36 4.74 3.28
N PRO A 134 -5.66 4.92 2.13
CA PRO A 134 -6.18 5.47 0.89
C PRO A 134 -7.03 4.46 0.13
N SER A 135 -7.62 4.92 -0.96
CA SER A 135 -8.25 4.09 -1.99
C SER A 135 -7.95 4.67 -3.36
N PHE A 136 -7.91 3.82 -4.38
CA PHE A 136 -7.58 4.23 -5.74
C PHE A 136 -8.49 3.59 -6.77
N ASP A 137 -8.88 4.37 -7.77
CA ASP A 137 -9.62 3.83 -8.90
C ASP A 137 -8.70 2.97 -9.78
N ILE A 138 -9.17 1.76 -10.06
CA ILE A 138 -8.58 0.84 -11.02
C ILE A 138 -9.15 1.20 -12.39
N GLU A 139 -8.54 2.18 -13.04
CA GLU A 139 -8.98 2.68 -14.34
C GLU A 139 -7.83 2.98 -15.28
N GLN A 140 -8.13 3.03 -16.57
CA GLN A 140 -7.25 3.70 -17.54
C GLN A 140 -7.45 5.21 -17.42
N ILE A 141 -6.35 5.95 -17.34
CA ILE A 141 -6.40 7.42 -17.36
C ILE A 141 -6.89 7.91 -18.73
N ASP A 142 -6.38 7.31 -19.80
CA ASP A 142 -6.71 7.63 -21.18
C ASP A 142 -6.51 6.40 -22.10
N SER A 143 -6.79 6.55 -23.40
CA SER A 143 -6.69 5.47 -24.39
C SER A 143 -5.26 4.94 -24.62
N TYR A 144 -4.24 5.68 -24.19
CA TYR A 144 -2.83 5.33 -24.30
C TYR A 144 -2.26 4.80 -22.98
N ASP A 145 -3.09 4.66 -21.95
CA ASP A 145 -2.66 4.13 -20.67
C ASP A 145 -2.32 2.64 -20.78
N GLN A 146 -1.03 2.35 -20.63
CA GLN A 146 -0.44 1.02 -20.67
C GLN A 146 0.09 0.59 -19.30
N ARG A 147 -0.42 1.19 -18.21
CA ARG A 147 -0.10 0.72 -16.86
C ARG A 147 -0.57 -0.73 -16.69
N SER A 148 0.32 -1.52 -16.13
CA SER A 148 0.09 -2.92 -15.78
C SER A 148 0.54 -3.11 -14.34
N PHE A 149 0.12 -4.22 -13.75
CA PHE A 149 0.41 -4.54 -12.37
C PHE A 149 0.91 -5.97 -12.24
N PHE A 150 1.62 -6.23 -11.15
CA PHE A 150 1.77 -7.56 -10.60
C PHE A 150 1.72 -7.50 -9.07
N THR A 151 1.35 -8.59 -8.43
CA THR A 151 1.24 -8.64 -6.97
C THR A 151 2.03 -9.80 -6.38
N TYR A 152 2.51 -9.60 -5.15
CA TYR A 152 3.14 -10.65 -4.35
C TYR A 152 2.08 -11.25 -3.42
N GLU A 153 1.19 -12.06 -3.97
CA GLU A 153 0.06 -12.64 -3.25
C GLU A 153 0.17 -14.14 -3.08
N GLY A 154 -0.43 -14.64 -2.01
CA GLY A 154 -0.54 -16.05 -1.71
C GLY A 154 0.42 -16.55 -0.65
N GLU A 155 0.45 -17.86 -0.50
CA GLU A 155 1.30 -18.54 0.45
C GLU A 155 2.75 -18.58 -0.04
N MET A 156 3.69 -18.91 0.86
CA MET A 156 5.10 -19.11 0.50
C MET A 156 5.76 -17.93 -0.25
N ALA A 157 5.50 -16.70 0.21
CA ALA A 157 5.95 -15.46 -0.48
C ALA A 157 5.39 -15.33 -1.91
N GLY A 158 4.16 -15.78 -2.08
CA GLY A 158 3.35 -15.72 -3.29
C GLY A 158 3.72 -16.73 -4.36
N ASP A 159 4.12 -17.94 -3.98
CA ASP A 159 4.41 -18.99 -4.96
C ASP A 159 3.17 -19.44 -5.74
N ASP A 160 2.00 -19.42 -5.09
CA ASP A 160 0.76 -20.01 -5.60
C ASP A 160 -0.23 -18.99 -6.19
N GLN A 161 -0.15 -17.70 -5.84
CA GLN A 161 -1.18 -16.71 -6.23
C GLN A 161 -0.62 -15.38 -6.77
N LYS A 162 0.66 -15.33 -7.15
CA LYS A 162 1.19 -14.23 -7.98
C LYS A 162 0.31 -14.09 -9.22
N HIS A 163 -0.17 -12.88 -9.45
CA HIS A 163 -0.87 -12.57 -10.68
C HIS A 163 -0.48 -11.19 -11.19
N ALA A 164 -0.73 -10.99 -12.49
CA ALA A 164 -0.36 -9.78 -13.21
C ALA A 164 -1.40 -9.51 -14.30
N GLY A 165 -1.58 -8.23 -14.62
CA GLY A 165 -2.57 -7.82 -15.61
C GLY A 165 -2.43 -6.35 -15.99
N HIS A 166 -3.34 -5.89 -16.86
CA HIS A 166 -3.44 -4.47 -17.19
C HIS A 166 -4.22 -3.73 -16.11
N TRP A 167 -3.79 -2.52 -15.74
CA TRP A 167 -4.50 -1.68 -14.77
C TRP A 167 -5.70 -1.01 -15.45
N ASN A 168 -6.88 -1.61 -15.33
CA ASN A 168 -8.13 -1.09 -15.90
C ASN A 168 -9.35 -1.57 -15.11
N ARG A 169 -10.54 -1.03 -15.43
CA ARG A 169 -11.78 -1.28 -14.65
C ARG A 169 -12.24 -2.74 -14.60
N SER A 170 -11.80 -3.56 -15.54
CA SER A 170 -12.10 -5.00 -15.57
C SER A 170 -11.07 -5.86 -14.86
N ALA A 171 -9.99 -5.27 -14.34
CA ALA A 171 -8.92 -6.01 -13.71
C ALA A 171 -9.32 -6.47 -12.30
N GLU A 172 -9.08 -7.73 -12.02
CA GLU A 172 -8.97 -8.27 -10.66
C GLU A 172 -7.51 -8.12 -10.25
N VAL A 173 -7.23 -7.14 -9.39
CA VAL A 173 -5.87 -6.74 -9.00
C VAL A 173 -5.39 -7.42 -7.74
N ILE A 174 -6.32 -7.87 -6.88
CA ILE A 174 -5.97 -8.49 -5.60
C ILE A 174 -6.94 -9.61 -5.24
N ASN A 175 -6.44 -10.73 -4.73
CA ASN A 175 -7.27 -11.76 -4.08
C ASN A 175 -7.78 -11.32 -2.69
N ALA A 176 -7.23 -10.21 -2.16
CA ALA A 176 -7.58 -9.56 -0.91
C ALA A 176 -7.30 -10.36 0.38
N GLY A 177 -7.54 -9.74 1.54
CA GLY A 177 -7.52 -10.41 2.84
C GLY A 177 -6.14 -10.85 3.31
N MET A 178 -6.02 -12.05 3.88
CA MET A 178 -4.77 -12.51 4.54
C MET A 178 -3.66 -12.90 3.56
N ILE A 179 -4.01 -13.10 2.29
CA ILE A 179 -3.11 -13.50 1.20
C ILE A 179 -2.70 -12.32 0.32
N ALA A 180 -3.28 -11.14 0.54
CA ALA A 180 -2.92 -9.92 -0.16
C ALA A 180 -1.51 -9.45 0.21
N GLY A 181 -0.78 -8.98 -0.80
CA GLY A 181 0.55 -8.42 -0.61
C GLY A 181 0.75 -7.10 -1.36
N PRO A 182 2.01 -6.64 -1.46
CA PRO A 182 2.34 -5.44 -2.21
C PRO A 182 1.88 -5.52 -3.67
N VAL A 183 1.30 -4.42 -4.16
CA VAL A 183 0.91 -4.24 -5.56
C VAL A 183 1.97 -3.39 -6.25
N VAL A 184 2.48 -3.87 -7.38
CA VAL A 184 3.51 -3.18 -8.16
C VAL A 184 2.90 -2.70 -9.47
N LEU A 185 2.88 -1.40 -9.70
CA LEU A 185 2.39 -0.79 -10.94
C LEU A 185 3.57 -0.34 -11.80
N PHE A 186 3.49 -0.59 -13.09
CA PHE A 186 4.54 -0.24 -14.04
C PHE A 186 3.97 -0.01 -15.43
N ASN A 187 4.72 0.67 -16.29
CA ASN A 187 4.31 0.86 -17.68
C ASN A 187 4.75 -0.34 -18.55
N GLN A 188 3.78 -1.03 -19.18
CA GLN A 188 4.04 -2.20 -20.00
C GLN A 188 4.86 -1.89 -21.25
N THR A 189 4.68 -0.71 -21.85
CA THR A 189 5.43 -0.27 -23.04
C THR A 189 6.93 -0.20 -22.74
N GLN A 190 7.28 0.13 -21.49
CA GLN A 190 8.66 0.18 -21.01
C GLN A 190 9.13 -1.16 -20.42
N ARG A 191 8.30 -2.21 -20.47
CA ARG A 191 8.54 -3.54 -19.91
C ARG A 191 8.98 -3.51 -18.44
N GLY A 192 8.46 -2.55 -17.67
CA GLY A 192 8.85 -2.35 -16.27
C GLY A 192 10.31 -1.91 -16.07
N GLY A 193 10.99 -1.41 -17.12
CA GLY A 193 12.37 -0.95 -17.06
C GLY A 193 12.56 0.49 -16.60
N LYS A 194 11.47 1.23 -16.33
CA LYS A 194 11.51 2.64 -15.91
C LYS A 194 10.59 2.92 -14.72
N ASP A 195 9.51 3.68 -14.93
CA ASP A 195 8.63 4.15 -13.87
C ASP A 195 7.88 2.99 -13.24
N VAL A 196 8.04 2.84 -11.93
CA VAL A 196 7.39 1.79 -11.15
C VAL A 196 6.92 2.37 -9.82
N LEU A 197 5.69 2.05 -9.45
CA LEU A 197 5.14 2.27 -8.11
C LEU A 197 5.03 0.95 -7.35
N VAL A 198 5.30 0.98 -6.06
CA VAL A 198 5.01 -0.11 -5.13
C VAL A 198 4.04 0.40 -4.08
N LEU A 199 2.86 -0.21 -4.03
CA LEU A 199 1.81 0.05 -3.05
C LEU A 199 1.90 -1.05 -1.99
N SER A 200 2.09 -0.68 -0.73
CA SER A 200 2.22 -1.68 0.34
C SER A 200 1.83 -1.13 1.71
N PRO A 201 1.43 -1.97 2.67
CA PRO A 201 1.33 -1.57 4.05
C PRO A 201 2.66 -0.95 4.51
N PHE A 202 2.57 0.21 5.16
CA PHE A 202 3.72 0.90 5.76
C PHE A 202 3.77 0.69 7.27
N SER A 203 2.66 0.37 7.92
CA SER A 203 2.58 -0.03 9.32
C SER A 203 1.45 -1.02 9.56
N ARG A 204 1.37 -1.59 10.77
CA ARG A 204 0.30 -2.53 11.17
C ARG A 204 0.14 -3.69 10.17
N PHE A 205 1.27 -4.27 9.75
CA PHE A 205 1.36 -5.29 8.70
C PHE A 205 0.41 -6.49 8.90
N MET A 206 0.14 -6.87 10.14
CA MET A 206 -0.74 -8.01 10.47
C MET A 206 -2.22 -7.64 10.62
N ALA A 207 -2.54 -6.35 10.63
CA ALA A 207 -3.90 -5.85 10.90
C ALA A 207 -4.51 -5.11 9.72
N THR A 208 -3.73 -4.87 8.66
CA THR A 208 -4.17 -4.15 7.47
C THR A 208 -3.93 -4.97 6.22
N SER A 209 -4.75 -4.73 5.21
CA SER A 209 -4.68 -5.43 3.94
C SER A 209 -5.22 -4.55 2.81
N PHE A 210 -5.06 -5.04 1.59
CA PHE A 210 -5.79 -4.54 0.43
C PHE A 210 -7.09 -5.34 0.27
N SER A 211 -8.14 -4.65 -0.16
CA SER A 211 -9.31 -5.27 -0.76
C SER A 211 -9.63 -4.58 -2.07
N GLN A 212 -10.46 -5.23 -2.90
CA GLN A 212 -10.98 -4.63 -4.10
C GLN A 212 -12.50 -4.69 -4.07
N THR A 213 -13.12 -3.51 -4.18
CA THR A 213 -14.57 -3.37 -4.29
C THR A 213 -14.86 -2.79 -5.68
N ASN A 214 -15.45 -3.58 -6.57
CA ASN A 214 -15.61 -3.21 -7.99
C ASN A 214 -14.27 -2.82 -8.64
N SER A 215 -14.18 -1.64 -9.23
CA SER A 215 -12.97 -1.07 -9.83
C SER A 215 -12.23 -0.14 -8.88
N THR A 216 -12.23 -0.42 -7.57
CA THR A 216 -11.55 0.38 -6.56
C THR A 216 -10.65 -0.51 -5.71
N LEU A 217 -9.37 -0.17 -5.66
CA LEU A 217 -8.41 -0.77 -4.73
C LEU A 217 -8.49 -0.01 -3.41
N GLU A 218 -8.79 -0.71 -2.33
CA GLU A 218 -9.00 -0.14 -0.99
C GLU A 218 -7.93 -0.66 -0.04
N TYR A 219 -7.42 0.20 0.84
CA TYR A 219 -6.50 -0.19 1.90
C TYR A 219 -7.06 0.16 3.28
N GLY A 220 -6.88 -0.75 4.22
CA GLY A 220 -7.09 -0.48 5.64
C GLY A 220 -7.21 -1.73 6.49
N VAL A 221 -7.90 -1.62 7.62
CA VAL A 221 -7.99 -2.68 8.63
C VAL A 221 -8.80 -3.87 8.10
N VAL A 222 -8.31 -5.09 8.32
CA VAL A 222 -8.96 -6.34 7.88
C VAL A 222 -10.39 -6.42 8.42
N GLY A 223 -11.32 -6.81 7.54
CA GLY A 223 -12.77 -6.76 7.78
C GLY A 223 -13.27 -7.64 8.92
N SER A 224 -12.58 -8.75 9.19
CA SER A 224 -12.92 -9.73 10.22
C SER A 224 -12.65 -9.28 11.66
N MET A 225 -11.86 -8.22 11.86
CA MET A 225 -11.69 -7.62 13.19
C MET A 225 -13.03 -7.11 13.70
N THR A 226 -13.35 -7.20 14.99
CA THR A 226 -14.62 -6.68 15.53
C THR A 226 -14.47 -5.32 16.18
N SER A 227 -13.29 -4.96 16.68
CA SER A 227 -13.00 -3.64 17.21
C SER A 227 -11.74 -3.01 16.65
N ILE A 228 -11.73 -1.68 16.56
CA ILE A 228 -10.55 -0.86 16.33
C ILE A 228 -10.37 0.04 17.57
N PRO A 229 -9.22 -0.04 18.26
CA PRO A 229 -8.98 0.76 19.46
C PRO A 229 -9.10 2.27 19.22
N ALA A 230 -9.36 3.01 20.31
CA ALA A 230 -9.20 4.46 20.30
C ALA A 230 -7.75 4.85 19.95
N ASN A 231 -7.60 5.97 19.26
CA ASN A 231 -6.35 6.54 18.75
C ASN A 231 -5.56 5.57 17.86
N TYR A 232 -6.25 4.66 17.17
CA TYR A 232 -5.60 3.73 16.26
C TYR A 232 -5.09 4.47 15.01
N ASN A 233 -3.88 4.11 14.61
CA ASN A 233 -3.29 4.55 13.37
C ASN A 233 -2.73 3.36 12.58
N HIS A 234 -2.86 3.47 11.27
CA HIS A 234 -2.19 2.62 10.30
C HIS A 234 -1.81 3.43 9.07
N SER A 235 -0.94 2.87 8.24
CA SER A 235 -0.42 3.60 7.09
C SER A 235 0.01 2.70 5.96
N MET A 236 -0.08 3.24 4.75
CA MET A 236 0.31 2.64 3.48
C MET A 236 1.35 3.53 2.80
N ILE A 237 2.28 2.93 2.07
CA ILE A 237 3.31 3.62 1.29
C ILE A 237 3.07 3.38 -0.19
N VAL A 238 3.20 4.45 -0.97
CA VAL A 238 3.38 4.47 -2.41
C VAL A 238 4.83 4.86 -2.67
N PHE A 239 5.67 3.89 -3.00
CA PHE A 239 7.09 4.09 -3.29
C PHE A 239 7.33 4.16 -4.79
N TYR A 240 8.16 5.08 -5.26
CA TYR A 240 8.47 5.27 -6.67
C TYR A 240 9.96 5.13 -6.95
N SER A 241 10.30 4.55 -8.09
CA SER A 241 11.61 4.69 -8.70
C SER A 241 11.50 4.62 -10.23
N SER A 242 12.34 5.38 -10.92
CA SER A 242 12.45 5.41 -12.39
C SER A 242 13.42 4.37 -12.94
N LYS A 243 13.95 3.50 -12.08
CA LYS A 243 15.05 2.55 -12.40
C LYS A 243 14.55 1.14 -12.73
N GLY A 244 13.24 0.97 -12.90
CA GLY A 244 12.59 -0.30 -13.21
C GLY A 244 12.38 -1.20 -12.01
N ILE A 245 11.57 -2.25 -12.22
CA ILE A 245 10.96 -3.09 -11.15
C ILE A 245 12.01 -3.59 -10.15
N ARG A 246 13.13 -4.14 -10.64
CA ARG A 246 14.17 -4.72 -9.77
C ARG A 246 14.72 -3.71 -8.78
N GLU A 247 15.08 -2.52 -9.26
CA GLU A 247 15.67 -1.49 -8.43
C GLU A 247 14.62 -0.87 -7.52
N THR A 248 13.39 -0.67 -8.00
CA THR A 248 12.28 -0.17 -7.18
C THR A 248 11.99 -1.09 -6.01
N ILE A 249 11.91 -2.40 -6.22
CA ILE A 249 11.67 -3.36 -5.13
C ILE A 249 12.81 -3.37 -4.12
N ARG A 250 14.07 -3.26 -4.59
CA ARG A 250 15.25 -3.19 -3.72
C ARG A 250 15.24 -1.91 -2.87
N GLU A 251 15.00 -0.76 -3.48
CA GLU A 251 14.97 0.56 -2.82
C GLU A 251 13.79 0.67 -1.85
N TRP A 252 12.61 0.16 -2.24
CA TRP A 252 11.44 0.04 -1.37
C TRP A 252 11.76 -0.83 -0.15
N GLY A 253 12.29 -2.04 -0.34
CA GLY A 253 12.64 -2.94 0.77
C GLY A 253 13.71 -2.36 1.71
N GLN A 254 14.68 -1.60 1.17
CA GLN A 254 15.66 -0.87 1.97
C GLN A 254 15.03 0.28 2.76
N THR A 255 14.10 1.00 2.16
CA THR A 255 13.33 2.07 2.82
C THR A 255 12.51 1.52 3.98
N MET A 256 11.83 0.39 3.77
CA MET A 256 11.08 -0.31 4.82
C MET A 256 11.98 -0.76 5.97
N GLN A 257 13.14 -1.37 5.66
CA GLN A 257 14.10 -1.75 6.70
C GLN A 257 14.60 -0.54 7.48
N LYS A 258 14.94 0.55 6.77
CA LYS A 258 15.39 1.80 7.38
C LYS A 258 14.32 2.36 8.33
N ALA A 259 13.08 2.49 7.87
CA ALA A 259 11.94 3.00 8.67
C ALA A 259 11.74 2.27 10.01
N TYR A 260 12.08 0.98 10.06
CA TYR A 260 11.91 0.14 11.24
C TYR A 260 13.22 -0.21 11.95
N ASN A 261 14.30 0.52 11.65
CA ASN A 261 15.64 0.29 12.19
C ASN A 261 16.07 -1.19 12.09
N ARG A 262 15.74 -1.83 10.96
CA ARG A 262 16.10 -3.21 10.65
C ARG A 262 17.42 -3.23 9.88
N THR A 263 18.27 -4.16 10.25
CA THR A 263 19.54 -4.43 9.58
C THR A 263 19.41 -5.67 8.70
N ASN A 264 20.41 -5.91 7.86
CA ASN A 264 20.52 -7.15 7.09
C ASN A 264 21.02 -8.34 7.93
N GLU A 265 21.20 -8.19 9.24
CA GLU A 265 21.84 -9.21 10.08
C GLU A 265 21.12 -10.56 9.99
N HIS A 266 19.79 -10.59 10.15
CA HIS A 266 19.03 -11.84 10.05
C HIS A 266 19.17 -12.47 8.66
N ARG A 267 19.06 -11.68 7.59
CA ARG A 267 19.24 -12.17 6.22
C ARG A 267 20.65 -12.74 6.01
N LEU A 268 21.68 -12.04 6.47
CA LEU A 268 23.08 -12.49 6.33
C LEU A 268 23.40 -13.74 7.16
N ASN A 269 22.63 -14.00 8.22
CA ASN A 269 22.79 -15.17 9.08
C ASN A 269 21.74 -16.27 8.81
N ASP A 270 20.83 -16.07 7.86
CA ASP A 270 19.74 -17.01 7.59
C ASP A 270 20.28 -18.20 6.79
N LEU A 271 20.25 -19.38 7.42
CA LEU A 271 20.78 -20.61 6.85
C LEU A 271 20.05 -21.00 5.56
N THR A 272 18.77 -20.67 5.43
CA THR A 272 17.92 -21.08 4.29
C THR A 272 18.26 -20.35 3.00
N ILE A 273 18.86 -19.16 3.08
CA ILE A 273 19.23 -18.36 1.91
C ILE A 273 20.75 -18.29 1.67
N ASN A 274 21.57 -18.56 2.69
CA ASN A 274 23.03 -18.55 2.57
C ASN A 274 23.62 -19.92 2.19
N TYR A 275 22.85 -20.99 2.35
CA TYR A 275 23.25 -22.35 2.00
C TYR A 275 22.18 -23.00 1.14
N LEU A 276 22.61 -23.87 0.22
CA LEU A 276 21.68 -24.75 -0.48
C LEU A 276 21.12 -25.75 0.54
N GLY A 277 19.89 -25.51 0.98
CA GLY A 277 19.13 -26.44 1.80
C GLY A 277 18.32 -27.38 0.90
N TYR A 278 18.14 -28.62 1.36
CA TYR A 278 17.08 -29.49 0.87
C TYR A 278 16.06 -29.63 2.00
N TYR A 279 14.78 -29.47 1.68
CA TYR A 279 13.68 -29.67 2.61
C TYR A 279 12.71 -30.65 1.97
N THR A 280 12.44 -31.76 2.64
CA THR A 280 11.42 -32.71 2.21
C THR A 280 10.08 -32.27 2.79
N ASP A 281 9.11 -31.99 1.92
CA ASP A 281 7.77 -31.54 2.32
C ASP A 281 7.12 -32.51 3.33
N ASN A 282 6.59 -31.99 4.44
CA ASN A 282 5.76 -32.67 5.44
C ASN A 282 6.12 -34.14 5.82
N GLY A 283 7.42 -34.46 5.93
CA GLY A 283 7.88 -35.83 6.23
C GLY A 283 7.93 -36.77 5.00
N GLY A 284 7.89 -36.19 3.80
CA GLY A 284 8.08 -36.87 2.54
C GLY A 284 9.48 -37.48 2.46
N TYR A 285 9.53 -38.71 2.00
CA TYR A 285 10.80 -39.41 1.82
C TYR A 285 11.37 -39.12 0.43
N TYR A 286 12.70 -39.20 0.29
CA TYR A 286 13.47 -38.86 -0.94
C TYR A 286 12.99 -39.58 -2.21
N TYR A 287 12.20 -40.65 -2.04
CA TYR A 287 11.91 -41.63 -3.07
C TYR A 287 10.41 -41.98 -3.05
N TYR A 288 9.67 -41.49 -4.05
CA TYR A 288 8.30 -41.95 -4.32
C TYR A 288 8.27 -43.32 -5.04
N HIS A 289 9.42 -43.79 -5.52
CA HIS A 289 9.58 -45.06 -6.24
C HIS A 289 10.84 -45.80 -5.79
N SER A 290 10.73 -46.73 -4.84
CA SER A 290 11.86 -47.58 -4.49
C SER A 290 12.31 -48.43 -5.69
N GLU A 291 13.58 -48.83 -5.70
CA GLU A 291 14.03 -49.84 -6.65
C GLU A 291 13.18 -51.11 -6.54
N ILE A 292 12.94 -51.80 -7.65
CA ILE A 292 12.10 -53.01 -7.66
C ILE A 292 12.66 -54.03 -6.67
N GLY A 293 11.87 -54.35 -5.64
CA GLY A 293 12.20 -55.34 -4.62
C GLY A 293 12.94 -54.80 -3.39
N VAL A 294 13.08 -53.48 -3.27
CA VAL A 294 13.76 -52.82 -2.14
C VAL A 294 12.75 -51.95 -1.37
N ASP A 295 12.84 -51.96 -0.04
CA ASP A 295 12.10 -51.04 0.83
C ASP A 295 12.91 -49.74 1.05
N TYR A 296 12.27 -48.75 1.67
CA TYR A 296 12.85 -47.41 1.82
C TYR A 296 14.15 -47.42 2.63
N GLU A 297 14.20 -48.23 3.70
CA GLU A 297 15.33 -48.36 4.60
C GLU A 297 16.57 -49.01 3.94
N ARG A 298 16.40 -49.61 2.76
CA ARG A 298 17.42 -50.39 2.06
C ARG A 298 17.76 -49.84 0.68
N THR A 299 17.19 -48.70 0.27
CA THR A 299 17.54 -47.97 -0.95
C THR A 299 18.76 -47.09 -0.69
#